data_AF-A0A9P6IP05-F1
#
_entry.id   AF-A0A9P6IP05-F1
#
_cell.length_a   1.000
_cell.length_b   1.000
_cell.length_c   1.000
_cell.angle_alpha   90.00
_cell.angle_beta   90.00
_cell.angle_gamma   90.00
#
_symmetry.space_group_name_H-M   'P 1'
#
loop_
_entity.id
_entity.type
_entity.pdbx_description
1 polymer ?
#
loop_
_entity_poly.entity_id
_entity_poly.type
_entity_poly.pdbx_seq_one_letter_code
_entity_poly.pdbx_strand_id
1 'polypeptide(L)'
;MPKVFELYSDKMVVVRQAAEVASKAIMALPTRYAVRLLLPVIFHAIKESKWHSKIGALDILSGLTFSAPQQISAALSDIIPIVSETMWDSKPEVRDQATKTITDCFNVVGNPDLISSIPYLVGCINRPEEAADCIHQLAATTFVTTVEEPTLAIMCPLLVRGLAERTPSIQRQTAVIIDNMCKLVENPAHAQ
;
A
#
# COMPACT_ATOMS: atom_id res chain seq x y z
N MET A 1 -13.12 -10.02 15.14
CA MET A 1 -12.52 -8.84 14.47
C MET A 1 -13.52 -7.71 14.23
N PRO A 2 -14.66 -7.88 13.53
CA PRO A 2 -15.56 -6.76 13.23
C PRO A 2 -16.01 -5.96 14.46
N LYS A 3 -16.38 -6.67 15.53
CA LYS A 3 -16.78 -6.03 16.79
C LYS A 3 -15.65 -5.25 17.48
N VAL A 4 -14.40 -5.69 17.32
CA VAL A 4 -13.22 -4.99 17.87
C VAL A 4 -13.04 -3.66 17.16
N PHE A 5 -13.22 -3.62 15.83
CA PHE A 5 -13.19 -2.37 15.07
C PHE A 5 -14.26 -1.38 15.49
N GLU A 6 -15.47 -1.82 15.83
CA GLU A 6 -16.49 -0.93 16.39
C GLU A 6 -16.05 -0.30 17.72
N LEU A 7 -15.41 -1.10 18.59
CA LEU A 7 -14.97 -0.66 19.92
C LEU A 7 -13.79 0.34 19.87
N TYR A 8 -13.02 0.38 18.78
CA TYR A 8 -12.05 1.46 18.56
C TYR A 8 -12.69 2.85 18.53
N SER A 9 -13.98 2.94 18.24
CA SER A 9 -14.73 4.20 18.21
C SER A 9 -15.68 4.38 19.40
N ASP A 10 -15.48 3.63 20.48
CA ASP A 10 -16.26 3.80 21.71
C ASP A 10 -16.01 5.18 22.35
N LYS A 11 -16.99 5.70 23.09
CA LYS A 11 -16.87 7.00 23.78
C LYS A 11 -15.86 6.92 24.92
N MET A 12 -15.77 5.79 25.60
CA MET A 12 -14.87 5.58 26.74
C MET A 12 -13.46 5.25 26.28
N VAL A 13 -12.48 6.02 26.76
CA VAL A 13 -11.04 5.81 26.44
C VAL A 13 -10.59 4.41 26.83
N VAL A 14 -11.03 3.91 27.99
CA VAL A 14 -10.67 2.58 28.53
C VAL A 14 -11.12 1.46 27.59
N VAL A 15 -12.29 1.60 26.95
CA VAL A 15 -12.79 0.60 26.00
C VAL A 15 -11.97 0.62 24.70
N ARG A 16 -11.57 1.81 24.23
CA ARG A 16 -10.68 1.93 23.06
C ARG A 16 -9.33 1.27 23.31
N GLN A 17 -8.73 1.49 24.48
CA GLN A 17 -7.48 0.85 24.87
C GLN A 17 -7.61 -0.68 24.99
N ALA A 18 -8.72 -1.17 25.57
CA ALA A 18 -8.99 -2.59 25.64
C ALA A 18 -9.16 -3.23 24.24
N ALA A 19 -9.79 -2.51 23.29
CA ALA A 19 -9.92 -2.96 21.91
C ALA A 19 -8.55 -3.07 21.21
N GLU A 20 -7.63 -2.13 21.48
CA GLU A 20 -6.25 -2.17 20.98
C GLU A 20 -5.46 -3.34 21.55
N VAL A 21 -5.58 -3.62 22.85
CA VAL A 21 -4.94 -4.79 23.47
C VAL A 21 -5.49 -6.09 22.86
N ALA A 22 -6.80 -6.17 22.69
CA ALA A 22 -7.45 -7.35 22.10
C ALA A 22 -7.04 -7.55 20.63
N SER A 23 -6.92 -6.49 19.85
CA SER A 23 -6.50 -6.58 18.45
C SER A 23 -5.06 -7.07 18.32
N LYS A 24 -4.14 -6.54 19.14
CA LYS A 24 -2.74 -7.00 19.20
C LYS A 24 -2.63 -8.47 19.62
N ALA A 25 -3.44 -8.91 20.57
CA ALA A 25 -3.48 -10.31 20.98
C ALA A 25 -3.98 -11.23 19.86
N ILE A 26 -5.00 -10.83 19.11
CA ILE A 26 -5.47 -11.56 17.92
C ILE A 26 -4.38 -11.62 16.85
N MET A 27 -3.66 -10.52 16.65
CA MET A 27 -2.58 -10.40 15.69
C MET A 27 -1.34 -11.23 16.02
N ALA A 28 -1.10 -11.51 17.31
CA ALA A 28 -0.02 -12.37 17.77
C ALA A 28 -0.27 -13.88 17.53
N LEU A 29 -1.49 -14.28 17.19
CA LEU A 29 -1.79 -15.66 16.82
C LEU A 29 -1.14 -15.99 15.46
N PRO A 30 -0.81 -17.26 15.16
CA PRO A 30 -0.25 -17.64 13.87
C PRO A 30 -1.27 -17.38 12.74
N THR A 31 -1.16 -16.22 12.11
CA THR A 31 -2.15 -15.66 11.16
C THR A 31 -1.86 -15.97 9.70
N ARG A 32 -0.80 -16.70 9.36
CA ARG A 32 -0.35 -16.88 7.96
C ARG A 32 -1.43 -17.36 6.98
N TYR A 33 -2.37 -18.21 7.42
CA TYR A 33 -3.52 -18.63 6.61
C TYR A 33 -4.78 -17.79 6.85
N ALA A 34 -4.82 -17.05 7.96
CA ALA A 34 -5.93 -16.19 8.32
C ALA A 34 -5.88 -14.82 7.63
N VAL A 35 -4.72 -14.37 7.13
CA VAL A 35 -4.58 -13.06 6.44
C VAL A 35 -5.62 -12.89 5.34
N ARG A 36 -5.82 -13.91 4.50
CA ARG A 36 -6.82 -13.88 3.43
C ARG A 36 -8.26 -13.67 3.92
N LEU A 37 -8.58 -14.13 5.14
CA LEU A 37 -9.89 -13.92 5.77
C LEU A 37 -9.96 -12.60 6.54
N LEU A 38 -8.82 -12.10 7.02
CA LEU A 38 -8.72 -10.85 7.76
C LEU A 38 -8.76 -9.63 6.85
N LEU A 39 -8.11 -9.68 5.68
CA LEU A 39 -8.01 -8.55 4.75
C LEU A 39 -9.38 -7.98 4.36
N PRO A 40 -10.40 -8.77 3.96
CA PRO A 40 -11.73 -8.22 3.66
C PRO A 40 -12.36 -7.47 4.84
N VAL A 41 -12.16 -7.97 6.06
CA VAL A 41 -12.69 -7.33 7.28
C VAL A 41 -11.94 -6.03 7.58
N ILE A 42 -10.62 -6.01 7.40
CA ILE A 42 -9.78 -4.82 7.55
C ILE A 42 -10.16 -3.78 6.50
N PHE A 43 -10.31 -4.18 5.24
CA PHE A 43 -10.72 -3.30 4.13
C PHE A 43 -12.08 -2.66 4.38
N HIS A 44 -13.05 -3.44 4.85
CA HIS A 44 -14.35 -2.91 5.25
C HIS A 44 -14.22 -1.89 6.39
N ALA A 45 -13.40 -2.18 7.41
CA ALA A 45 -13.16 -1.27 8.52
C ALA A 45 -12.49 0.04 8.07
N ILE A 46 -11.55 -0.02 7.12
CA ILE A 46 -10.87 1.16 6.56
C ILE A 46 -11.87 2.05 5.79
N LYS A 47 -12.77 1.46 4.98
CA LYS A 47 -13.70 2.22 4.14
C LYS A 47 -14.87 2.83 4.92
N GLU A 48 -15.57 2.02 5.71
CA GLU A 48 -16.91 2.36 6.22
C GLU A 48 -16.94 2.82 7.69
N SER A 49 -15.79 2.81 8.38
CA SER A 49 -15.78 3.11 9.82
C SER A 49 -15.41 4.54 10.16
N LYS A 50 -15.67 4.92 11.42
CA LYS A 50 -15.22 6.19 12.01
C LYS A 50 -13.69 6.24 12.09
N TRP A 51 -13.15 7.45 12.13
CA TRP A 51 -11.71 7.70 12.01
C TRP A 51 -10.81 6.92 13.00
N HIS A 52 -11.22 6.72 14.26
CA HIS A 52 -10.46 5.90 15.22
C HIS A 52 -10.39 4.43 14.80
N SER A 53 -11.49 3.89 14.29
CA SER A 53 -11.55 2.52 13.77
C SER A 53 -10.73 2.36 12.50
N LYS A 54 -10.69 3.39 11.63
CA LYS A 54 -9.80 3.42 10.47
C LYS A 54 -8.33 3.35 10.89
N ILE A 55 -7.92 4.16 11.87
CA ILE A 55 -6.55 4.13 12.41
C ILE A 55 -6.22 2.74 12.97
N GLY A 56 -7.11 2.15 13.77
CA GLY A 56 -6.90 0.79 14.30
C GLY A 56 -6.79 -0.27 13.20
N ALA A 57 -7.59 -0.17 12.14
CA ALA A 57 -7.52 -1.09 11.01
C ALA A 57 -6.22 -0.93 10.20
N LEU A 58 -5.78 0.31 9.97
CA LEU A 58 -4.51 0.62 9.33
C LEU A 58 -3.31 0.15 10.16
N ASP A 59 -3.34 0.33 11.48
CA ASP A 59 -2.28 -0.15 12.39
C ASP A 59 -2.17 -1.67 12.39
N ILE A 60 -3.30 -2.38 12.37
CA ILE A 60 -3.31 -3.83 12.23
C ILE A 60 -2.75 -4.27 10.88
N LEU A 61 -3.10 -3.56 9.79
CA LEU A 61 -2.56 -3.85 8.46
C LEU A 61 -1.04 -3.63 8.42
N SER A 62 -0.53 -2.56 9.03
CA SER A 62 0.90 -2.34 9.23
C SER A 62 1.52 -3.47 10.06
N GLY A 63 0.88 -3.96 11.12
CA GLY A 63 1.37 -5.13 11.88
C GLY A 63 1.44 -6.43 11.06
N LEU A 64 0.57 -6.60 10.07
CA LEU A 64 0.59 -7.74 9.15
C LEU A 64 1.81 -7.74 8.21
N THR A 65 2.38 -6.58 7.89
CA THR A 65 3.58 -6.49 7.04
C THR A 65 4.78 -7.19 7.70
N PHE A 66 4.87 -7.14 9.02
CA PHE A 66 5.93 -7.81 9.79
C PHE A 66 5.65 -9.28 10.07
N SER A 67 4.39 -9.63 10.37
CA SER A 67 4.02 -10.99 10.78
C SER A 67 3.73 -11.94 9.61
N ALA A 68 3.28 -11.40 8.47
CA ALA A 68 2.90 -12.16 7.28
C ALA A 68 3.28 -11.42 5.98
N PRO A 69 4.58 -11.08 5.77
CA PRO A 69 5.04 -10.28 4.63
C PRO A 69 4.67 -10.91 3.29
N GLN A 70 4.84 -12.22 3.13
CA GLN A 70 4.53 -12.89 1.85
C GLN A 70 3.05 -12.77 1.47
N GLN A 71 2.15 -12.88 2.44
CA GLN A 71 0.71 -12.77 2.20
C GLN A 71 0.30 -11.33 1.89
N ILE A 72 0.95 -10.35 2.51
CA ILE A 72 0.73 -8.93 2.20
C ILE A 72 1.25 -8.61 0.80
N SER A 73 2.45 -9.08 0.44
CA SER A 73 3.05 -8.90 -0.89
C SER A 73 2.10 -9.37 -2.00
N ALA A 74 1.55 -10.58 -1.85
CA ALA A 74 0.60 -11.17 -2.79
C ALA A 74 -0.77 -10.46 -2.84
N ALA A 75 -1.10 -9.64 -1.84
CA ALA A 75 -2.36 -8.91 -1.76
C ALA A 75 -2.19 -7.41 -2.07
N LEU A 76 -1.01 -6.96 -2.49
CA LEU A 76 -0.73 -5.53 -2.71
C LEU A 76 -1.67 -4.89 -3.74
N SER A 77 -2.01 -5.60 -4.81
CA SER A 77 -2.95 -5.12 -5.84
C SER A 77 -4.32 -4.73 -5.26
N ASP A 78 -4.79 -5.43 -4.21
CA ASP A 78 -6.03 -5.12 -3.52
C ASP A 78 -5.84 -4.06 -2.42
N ILE A 79 -4.70 -4.08 -1.73
CA ILE A 79 -4.39 -3.18 -0.62
C ILE A 79 -4.20 -1.74 -1.12
N ILE A 80 -3.43 -1.57 -2.20
CA ILE A 80 -2.98 -0.26 -2.69
C ILE A 80 -4.17 0.68 -2.95
N PRO A 81 -5.19 0.32 -3.76
CA PRO A 81 -6.30 1.22 -4.03
C PRO A 81 -7.02 1.70 -2.75
N ILE A 82 -7.17 0.80 -1.78
CA ILE A 82 -7.92 1.06 -0.54
C ILE A 82 -7.15 2.00 0.39
N VAL A 83 -5.85 1.72 0.59
CA VAL A 83 -5.02 2.55 1.47
C VAL A 83 -4.69 3.88 0.80
N SER A 84 -4.43 3.90 -0.51
CA SER A 84 -4.22 5.14 -1.28
C SER A 84 -5.44 6.07 -1.22
N GLU A 85 -6.67 5.57 -1.31
CA GLU A 85 -7.87 6.39 -1.11
C GLU A 85 -7.92 6.98 0.31
N THR A 86 -7.52 6.20 1.31
CA THR A 86 -7.51 6.62 2.72
C THR A 86 -6.43 7.66 3.04
N MET A 87 -5.37 7.75 2.22
CA MET A 87 -4.37 8.83 2.33
C MET A 87 -4.95 10.22 2.06
N TRP A 88 -6.14 10.30 1.45
CA TRP A 88 -6.87 11.53 1.19
C TRP A 88 -8.00 11.80 2.20
N ASP A 89 -8.02 11.10 3.35
CA ASP A 89 -9.06 11.28 4.36
C ASP A 89 -9.07 12.72 4.93
N SER A 90 -10.26 13.19 5.29
CA SER A 90 -10.49 14.48 5.95
C SER A 90 -9.70 14.66 7.25
N LYS A 91 -9.37 13.58 7.96
CA LYS A 91 -8.67 13.61 9.24
C LYS A 91 -7.16 13.45 9.06
N PRO A 92 -6.33 14.43 9.50
CA PRO A 92 -4.88 14.34 9.34
C PRO A 92 -4.30 13.09 10.01
N GLU A 93 -4.83 12.70 11.17
CA GLU A 93 -4.37 11.50 11.89
C GLU A 93 -4.59 10.20 11.09
N VAL A 94 -5.67 10.15 10.30
CA VAL A 94 -5.93 9.01 9.40
C VAL A 94 -4.98 9.02 8.22
N ARG A 95 -4.70 10.19 7.63
CA ARG A 95 -3.76 10.32 6.51
C ARG A 95 -2.34 9.95 6.91
N ASP A 96 -1.90 10.39 8.08
CA ASP A 96 -0.56 10.10 8.60
C ASP A 96 -0.41 8.58 8.82
N GLN A 97 -1.41 7.95 9.43
CA GLN A 97 -1.41 6.50 9.64
C GLN A 97 -1.50 5.73 8.30
N ALA A 98 -2.29 6.21 7.33
CA ALA A 98 -2.40 5.59 6.01
C ALA A 98 -1.07 5.67 5.24
N THR A 99 -0.41 6.83 5.27
CA THR A 99 0.91 7.05 4.66
C THR A 99 1.96 6.10 5.26
N LYS A 100 1.97 5.95 6.59
CA LYS A 100 2.83 4.96 7.25
C LYS A 100 2.52 3.55 6.78
N THR A 101 1.23 3.18 6.78
CA THR A 101 0.78 1.83 6.45
C THR A 101 1.12 1.43 5.01
N ILE A 102 0.91 2.31 4.03
CA ILE A 102 1.28 2.01 2.64
C ILE A 102 2.80 1.92 2.46
N THR A 103 3.57 2.73 3.19
CA THR A 103 5.04 2.66 3.17
C THR A 103 5.51 1.32 3.70
N ASP A 104 4.95 0.85 4.81
CA ASP A 104 5.23 -0.48 5.36
C ASP A 104 4.86 -1.58 4.37
N CYS A 105 3.72 -1.45 3.69
CA CYS A 105 3.30 -2.41 2.65
C CYS A 105 4.26 -2.44 1.45
N PHE A 106 4.77 -1.29 1.01
CA PHE A 106 5.72 -1.23 -0.11
C PHE A 106 7.07 -1.84 0.27
N ASN A 107 7.52 -1.64 1.51
CA ASN A 107 8.78 -2.20 2.00
C ASN A 107 8.78 -3.74 2.05
N VAL A 108 7.61 -4.38 2.11
CA VAL A 108 7.47 -5.85 2.08
C VAL A 108 7.95 -6.46 0.77
N VAL A 109 7.89 -5.73 -0.35
CA VAL A 109 8.27 -6.24 -1.68
C VAL A 109 9.75 -6.60 -1.73
N GLY A 110 10.60 -5.84 -1.03
CA GLY A 110 12.03 -6.13 -0.94
C GLY A 110 12.79 -6.05 -2.27
N ASN A 111 12.21 -5.45 -3.31
CA ASN A 111 12.87 -5.27 -4.61
C ASN A 111 13.95 -4.17 -4.50
N PRO A 112 15.26 -4.49 -4.62
CA PRO A 112 16.34 -3.54 -4.46
C PRO A 112 16.26 -2.32 -5.39
N ASP A 113 15.69 -2.50 -6.58
CA ASP A 113 15.56 -1.44 -7.59
C ASP A 113 14.51 -0.40 -7.19
N LEU A 114 13.58 -0.75 -6.28
CA LEU A 114 12.53 0.15 -5.81
C LEU A 114 12.81 0.78 -4.44
N ILE A 115 13.70 0.24 -3.62
CA ILE A 115 13.89 0.69 -2.22
C ILE A 115 14.13 2.20 -2.12
N SER A 116 14.99 2.75 -2.98
CA SER A 116 15.28 4.19 -3.02
C SER A 116 14.12 5.03 -3.55
N SER A 117 13.24 4.43 -4.36
CA SER A 117 12.09 5.07 -4.99
C SER A 117 10.82 5.03 -4.12
N ILE A 118 10.71 4.12 -3.14
CA ILE A 118 9.52 3.98 -2.27
C ILE A 118 9.06 5.31 -1.67
N PRO A 119 9.92 6.16 -1.08
CA PRO A 119 9.48 7.44 -0.52
C PRO A 119 8.84 8.36 -1.57
N TYR A 120 9.37 8.37 -2.79
CA TYR A 120 8.85 9.17 -3.91
C TYR A 120 7.53 8.60 -4.43
N LEU A 121 7.42 7.28 -4.53
CA LEU A 121 6.20 6.58 -4.94
C LEU A 121 5.06 6.87 -3.97
N VAL A 122 5.30 6.78 -2.66
CA VAL A 122 4.32 7.13 -1.62
C VAL A 122 4.01 8.62 -1.66
N GLY A 123 5.02 9.48 -1.86
CA GLY A 123 4.85 10.92 -2.03
C GLY A 123 3.90 11.28 -3.16
N CYS A 124 4.02 10.62 -4.32
CA CYS A 124 3.16 10.86 -5.48
C CYS A 124 1.70 10.48 -5.26
N ILE A 125 1.43 9.52 -4.37
CA ILE A 125 0.05 9.18 -3.98
C ILE A 125 -0.59 10.35 -3.22
N ASN A 126 0.19 11.05 -2.39
CA ASN A 126 -0.26 12.22 -1.63
C ASN A 126 -0.25 13.52 -2.44
N ARG A 127 0.66 13.64 -3.42
CA ARG A 127 0.88 14.84 -4.24
C ARG A 127 0.95 14.45 -5.71
N PRO A 128 -0.22 14.33 -6.36
CA PRO A 128 -0.31 13.84 -7.72
C PRO A 128 0.36 14.76 -8.76
N GLU A 129 0.63 16.00 -8.40
CA GLU A 129 1.42 16.98 -9.16
C GLU A 129 2.92 16.64 -9.23
N GLU A 130 3.46 15.93 -8.24
CA GLU A 130 4.87 15.48 -8.21
C GLU A 130 5.09 14.21 -9.04
N ALA A 131 4.03 13.64 -9.63
CA ALA A 131 4.11 12.41 -10.43
C ALA A 131 5.08 12.54 -11.61
N ALA A 132 5.14 13.70 -12.24
CA ALA A 132 6.07 14.01 -13.33
C ALA A 132 7.53 13.86 -12.89
N ASP A 133 7.87 14.42 -11.73
CA ASP A 133 9.22 14.39 -11.18
C ASP A 133 9.59 12.98 -10.74
N CYS A 134 8.65 12.23 -10.17
CA CYS A 134 8.87 10.83 -9.82
C CYS A 134 9.12 9.95 -11.05
N ILE A 135 8.36 10.14 -12.13
CA ILE A 135 8.61 9.47 -13.42
C ILE A 135 10.00 9.83 -13.94
N HIS A 136 10.40 11.10 -13.84
CA HIS A 136 11.73 11.54 -14.27
C HIS A 136 12.84 10.83 -13.48
N GLN A 137 12.70 10.71 -12.16
CA GLN A 137 13.66 10.00 -11.31
C GLN A 137 13.69 8.50 -11.62
N LEU A 138 12.53 7.87 -11.77
CA LEU A 138 12.41 6.44 -12.09
C LEU A 138 12.95 6.10 -13.48
N ALA A 139 12.87 7.02 -14.44
CA ALA A 139 13.46 6.84 -15.77
C ALA A 139 14.99 6.78 -15.73
N ALA A 140 15.63 7.32 -14.68
CA ALA A 140 17.07 7.22 -14.45
C ALA A 140 17.47 5.95 -13.68
N THR A 141 16.50 5.19 -13.14
CA THR A 141 16.77 3.93 -12.43
C THR A 141 16.99 2.80 -13.43
N THR A 142 18.10 2.08 -13.28
CA THR A 142 18.37 0.84 -14.02
C THR A 142 17.72 -0.32 -13.29
N PHE A 143 16.66 -0.90 -13.85
CA PHE A 143 16.06 -2.13 -13.35
C PHE A 143 16.93 -3.33 -13.72
N VAL A 144 17.26 -4.17 -12.74
CA VAL A 144 18.13 -5.35 -12.90
C VAL A 144 17.46 -6.60 -12.31
N THR A 145 16.64 -6.43 -11.29
CA THR A 145 15.93 -7.50 -10.59
C THR A 145 14.72 -7.93 -11.41
N THR A 146 14.43 -9.23 -11.42
CA THR A 146 13.20 -9.79 -12.01
C THR A 146 11.97 -9.07 -11.47
N VAL A 147 11.07 -8.66 -12.36
CA VAL A 147 9.86 -7.93 -12.03
C VAL A 147 8.75 -8.92 -11.74
N GLU A 148 8.38 -9.03 -10.47
CA GLU A 148 7.28 -9.87 -9.98
C GLU A 148 5.98 -9.07 -9.81
N GLU A 149 4.86 -9.77 -9.67
CA GLU A 149 3.52 -9.21 -9.40
C GLU A 149 3.49 -8.08 -8.34
N PRO A 150 4.08 -8.21 -7.14
CA PRO A 150 4.05 -7.13 -6.14
C PRO A 150 4.81 -5.86 -6.58
N THR A 151 5.84 -6.00 -7.40
CA THR A 151 6.57 -4.85 -7.97
C THR A 151 5.67 -4.10 -8.97
N LEU A 152 4.94 -4.85 -9.81
CA LEU A 152 3.99 -4.29 -10.76
C LEU A 152 2.80 -3.63 -10.06
N ALA A 153 2.29 -4.21 -8.98
CA ALA A 153 1.20 -3.64 -8.18
C ALA A 153 1.51 -2.21 -7.70
N ILE A 154 2.77 -1.96 -7.30
CA ILE A 154 3.25 -0.64 -6.89
C ILE A 154 3.43 0.30 -8.08
N MET A 155 4.01 -0.19 -9.18
CA MET A 155 4.42 0.65 -10.31
C MET A 155 3.26 1.01 -11.25
N CYS A 156 2.32 0.08 -11.48
CA CYS A 156 1.23 0.25 -12.44
C CYS A 156 0.40 1.52 -12.24
N PRO A 157 -0.06 1.88 -11.01
CA PRO A 157 -0.82 3.12 -10.80
C PRO A 157 -0.06 4.37 -11.26
N LEU A 158 1.25 4.44 -11.00
CA LEU A 158 2.09 5.56 -11.43
C LEU A 158 2.28 5.57 -12.95
N LEU A 159 2.55 4.40 -13.55
CA LEU A 159 2.79 4.29 -14.99
C LEU A 159 1.54 4.63 -15.81
N VAL A 160 0.37 4.14 -15.40
CA VAL A 160 -0.91 4.49 -16.02
C VAL A 160 -1.14 6.00 -15.97
N ARG A 161 -0.85 6.63 -14.81
CA ARG A 161 -0.93 8.08 -14.66
C ARG A 161 0.06 8.80 -15.57
N GLY A 162 1.31 8.34 -15.63
CA GLY A 162 2.36 8.92 -16.47
C GLY A 162 2.05 8.87 -17.97
N LEU A 163 1.39 7.81 -18.43
CA LEU A 163 0.91 7.72 -19.81
C LEU A 163 -0.26 8.66 -20.08
N ALA A 164 -1.11 8.91 -19.08
CA ALA A 164 -2.24 9.83 -19.19
C ALA A 164 -1.84 11.32 -19.13
N GLU A 165 -0.58 11.63 -18.80
CA GLU A 165 -0.07 13.01 -18.78
C GLU A 165 -0.10 13.67 -20.16
N ARG A 166 -0.35 14.98 -20.20
CA ARG A 166 -0.41 15.73 -21.47
C ARG A 166 0.96 16.01 -22.07
N THR A 167 2.01 15.97 -21.26
CA THR A 167 3.36 16.34 -21.66
C THR A 167 4.04 15.18 -22.38
N PRO A 168 4.39 15.32 -23.68
CA PRO A 168 4.92 14.19 -24.46
C PRO A 168 6.26 13.64 -23.95
N SER A 169 7.09 14.46 -23.29
CA SER A 169 8.34 13.97 -22.70
C SER A 169 8.09 12.99 -21.55
N ILE A 170 7.10 13.26 -20.69
CA ILE A 170 6.72 12.39 -19.58
C ILE A 170 6.16 11.07 -20.10
N GLN A 171 5.31 11.12 -21.14
CA GLN A 171 4.78 9.91 -21.78
C GLN A 171 5.89 9.04 -22.36
N ARG A 172 6.88 9.66 -23.03
CA ARG A 172 8.06 8.92 -23.56
C ARG A 172 8.89 8.31 -22.44
N GLN A 173 9.16 9.05 -21.36
CA GLN A 173 9.89 8.53 -20.20
C GLN A 173 9.15 7.37 -19.54
N THR A 174 7.83 7.50 -19.37
CA THR A 174 6.97 6.42 -18.85
C THR A 174 7.04 5.17 -19.74
N ALA A 175 6.98 5.34 -21.06
CA ALA A 175 7.13 4.23 -22.00
C ALA A 175 8.50 3.54 -21.92
N VAL A 176 9.59 4.30 -21.69
CA VAL A 176 10.92 3.73 -21.47
C VAL A 176 10.98 2.91 -20.18
N ILE A 177 10.37 3.38 -19.10
CA ILE A 177 10.29 2.61 -17.85
C ILE A 177 9.53 1.30 -18.09
N ILE A 178 8.38 1.35 -18.77
CA ILE A 178 7.59 0.17 -19.11
C ILE A 178 8.41 -0.82 -19.95
N ASP A 179 9.09 -0.35 -21.01
CA ASP A 179 9.92 -1.20 -21.88
C ASP A 179 11.08 -1.87 -21.10
N ASN A 180 11.72 -1.13 -20.19
CA ASN A 180 12.79 -1.69 -19.35
C ASN A 180 12.26 -2.73 -18.36
N MET A 181 11.12 -2.48 -17.72
CA MET A 181 10.50 -3.41 -16.77
C MET A 181 9.96 -4.67 -17.47
N CYS A 182 9.29 -4.53 -18.61
CA CYS A 182 8.69 -5.67 -19.33
C CYS A 182 9.72 -6.70 -19.79
N LYS A 183 10.97 -6.30 -20.06
CA LYS A 183 12.08 -7.21 -20.38
C LYS A 183 12.48 -8.12 -19.21
N LEU A 184 12.08 -7.76 -17.99
CA LEU A 184 12.41 -8.45 -16.75
C LEU A 184 11.21 -9.21 -16.17
N VAL A 185 10.08 -9.28 -16.88
CA VAL A 185 8.93 -10.08 -16.49
C VAL A 185 9.09 -11.49 -17.06
N GLU A 186 9.45 -12.45 -16.21
CA GLU A 186 9.66 -13.85 -16.63
C GLU A 186 8.36 -14.62 -16.89
N ASN A 187 7.27 -14.25 -16.21
CA ASN A 187 5.96 -14.89 -16.35
C ASN A 187 4.91 -13.89 -16.84
N PRO A 188 4.35 -14.06 -18.06
CA PRO A 188 3.35 -13.15 -18.61
C PRO A 188 2.06 -13.10 -17.79
N ALA A 189 1.77 -14.11 -16.95
CA ALA A 189 0.61 -14.09 -16.05
C ALA A 189 0.71 -12.98 -14.97
N HIS A 190 1.90 -12.46 -14.67
CA HIS A 190 2.08 -11.38 -13.69
C HIS A 190 1.72 -9.99 -14.27
N ALA A 191 1.54 -9.87 -15.59
CA ALA A 191 1.26 -8.61 -16.29
C ALA A 191 -0.21 -8.45 -16.72
N GLN A 192 -1.10 -9.36 -16.29
CA GLN A 192 -2.54 -9.33 -16.55
C GLN A 192 -3.31 -8.64 -15.43
#